data_AF-A0A2N2F830-F1
#
_entry.id   AF-A0A2N2F830-F1
#
_cell.length_a   1.000
_cell.length_b   1.000
_cell.length_c   1.000
_cell.angle_alpha   90.00
_cell.angle_beta   90.00
_cell.angle_gamma   90.00
#
_symmetry.space_group_name_H-M   'P 1'
#
loop_
_entity.id
_entity.type
_entity.pdbx_description
1 polymer ?
#
loop_
_entity_poly.entity_id
_entity_poly.type
_entity_poly.pdbx_seq_one_letter_code
_entity_poly.pdbx_strand_id
1 'polypeptide(L)' 'VKNFLVFEMSTGQMLEDVRLALQGYANIDFHGRPGGAVPTPSELANVVARLYNKKDL' A
#
# COMPACT_ATOMS: atom_id res chain seq x y z
N VAL A 1 -1.74 10.25 11.67
CA VAL A 1 -1.73 9.74 10.27
C VAL A 1 -3.09 9.13 9.97
N LYS A 2 -3.73 9.44 8.83
CA LYS A 2 -5.10 9.01 8.49
C LYS A 2 -5.16 7.98 7.35
N ASN A 3 -4.08 7.84 6.59
CA ASN A 3 -4.00 6.98 5.42
C ASN A 3 -2.67 6.21 5.47
N PHE A 4 -2.73 4.91 5.18
CA PHE A 4 -1.58 4.02 5.09
C PHE A 4 -1.57 3.37 3.72
N LEU A 5 -0.39 3.26 3.12
CA LEU A 5 -0.15 2.46 1.92
C LEU A 5 0.62 1.21 2.32
N VAL A 6 0.05 0.05 2.07
CA VAL A 6 0.75 -1.24 2.17
C VAL A 6 1.20 -1.65 0.78
N PHE A 7 2.50 -1.61 0.56
CA PHE A 7 3.14 -2.15 -0.64
C PHE A 7 3.75 -3.51 -0.31
N GLU A 8 3.30 -4.57 -0.97
CA GLU A 8 3.66 -5.93 -0.58
C GLU A 8 4.10 -6.76 -1.80
N MET A 9 5.16 -7.54 -1.65
CA MET A 9 5.60 -8.52 -2.66
C MET A 9 5.03 -9.93 -2.40
N SER A 10 4.33 -10.12 -1.28
CA SER A 10 3.57 -11.30 -0.90
C SER A 10 2.06 -11.07 -1.05
N THR A 11 1.26 -12.08 -0.71
CA THR A 11 -0.19 -12.13 -0.96
C THR A 11 -1.05 -11.68 0.23
N GLY A 12 -0.55 -10.82 1.11
CA GLY A 12 -1.34 -10.14 2.14
C GLY A 12 -0.88 -10.32 3.59
N GLN A 13 0.32 -10.85 3.86
CA GLN A 13 0.81 -11.04 5.23
C GLN A 13 0.93 -9.69 5.96
N MET A 14 1.59 -8.71 5.33
CA MET A 14 1.74 -7.38 5.90
C MET A 14 0.42 -6.61 5.92
N LEU A 15 -0.44 -6.81 4.91
CA LEU A 15 -1.77 -6.19 4.86
C LEU A 15 -2.61 -6.57 6.09
N GLU A 16 -2.64 -7.85 6.46
CA GLU A 16 -3.40 -8.30 7.63
C GLU A 16 -2.83 -7.76 8.94
N ASP A 17 -1.50 -7.71 9.08
CA ASP A 17 -0.84 -7.12 10.26
C ASP A 17 -1.22 -5.64 10.44
N VAL A 18 -1.22 -4.87 9.34
CA VAL A 18 -1.58 -3.45 9.36
C VAL A 18 -3.07 -3.27 9.65
N ARG A 19 -3.94 -4.12 9.10
CA ARG A 19 -5.38 -4.12 9.43
C ARG A 19 -5.61 -4.36 10.92
N LEU A 20 -4.91 -5.34 11.48
CA LEU A 20 -5.00 -5.67 12.90
C LEU A 20 -4.52 -4.53 13.78
N ALA A 21 -3.37 -3.91 13.45
CA ALA A 21 -2.81 -2.80 14.21
C ALA A 21 -3.69 -1.55 14.16
N LEU A 22 -4.36 -1.29 13.03
CA LEU A 22 -5.15 -0.08 12.84
C LEU A 22 -6.58 -0.21 13.38
N GLN A 23 -7.16 -1.41 13.48
CA GLN A 23 -8.54 -1.62 13.98
C GLN A 23 -9.59 -0.65 13.42
N GLY A 24 -9.43 -0.21 12.17
CA GLY A 24 -10.33 0.75 11.50
C GLY A 24 -10.09 2.24 11.80
N TYR A 25 -9.09 2.62 12.59
CA TYR A 25 -8.77 4.02 12.90
C TYR A 25 -8.17 4.82 11.73
N ALA A 26 -7.72 4.15 10.66
CA ALA A 26 -7.17 4.76 9.47
C ALA A 26 -7.48 3.94 8.21
N ASN A 27 -7.48 4.63 7.06
CA ASN A 27 -7.70 3.99 5.76
C ASN A 27 -6.43 3.27 5.30
N ILE A 28 -6.62 2.15 4.61
CA ILE A 28 -5.53 1.34 4.06
C ILE A 28 -5.71 1.22 2.55
N ASP A 29 -4.74 1.74 1.80
CA ASP A 29 -4.55 1.46 0.39
C ASP A 29 -3.57 0.30 0.25
N PHE A 30 -3.86 -0.64 -0.65
CA PHE A 30 -3.02 -1.83 -0.86
C PHE A 30 -2.52 -1.90 -2.29
N HIS A 31 -1.23 -2.21 -2.45
CA HIS A 31 -0.61 -2.54 -3.72
C HIS A 31 0.25 -3.80 -3.59
N GLY A 32 -0.25 -4.92 -4.13
CA GLY A 32 0.48 -6.18 -4.20
C GLY A 32 1.22 -6.35 -5.52
N ARG A 33 2.48 -6.79 -5.47
CA ARG A 33 3.31 -7.16 -6.63
C ARG A 33 3.97 -8.54 -6.41
N PRO A 34 3.20 -9.64 -6.41
CA PRO A 34 3.74 -10.99 -6.30
C PRO A 34 4.55 -11.37 -7.56
N GLY A 35 5.57 -12.22 -7.42
CA GLY A 35 6.36 -12.72 -8.56
C GLY A 35 7.88 -12.47 -8.52
N GLY A 36 8.43 -12.01 -7.38
CA GLY A 36 9.85 -12.20 -7.05
C GLY A 36 10.84 -11.13 -7.53
N ALA A 37 10.47 -10.26 -8.47
CA ALA A 37 11.32 -9.11 -8.79
C ALA A 37 11.15 -8.01 -7.73
N VAL A 38 12.25 -7.42 -7.25
CA VAL A 38 12.19 -6.24 -6.39
C VAL A 38 11.71 -5.04 -7.23
N PRO A 39 10.71 -4.28 -6.79
CA PRO A 39 10.27 -3.09 -7.51
C PRO A 39 11.34 -2.00 -7.46
N THR A 40 11.44 -1.25 -8.54
CA THR A 40 12.28 -0.06 -8.61
C THR A 40 11.66 1.09 -7.80
N PRO A 41 12.47 2.04 -7.32
CA PRO A 41 11.96 3.25 -6.67
C PRO A 41 10.93 4.01 -7.52
N SER A 42 11.11 4.04 -8.84
CA SER A 42 10.20 4.69 -9.77
C SER A 42 8.82 4.01 -9.83
N GLU A 43 8.78 2.68 -9.81
CA GLU A 43 7.51 1.94 -9.74
C GLU A 43 6.75 2.27 -8.44
N LEU A 44 7.46 2.30 -7.30
CA LEU A 44 6.85 2.68 -6.02
C LEU A 44 6.33 4.14 -6.04
N ALA A 45 7.12 5.08 -6.56
CA ALA A 45 6.74 6.48 -6.67
C ALA A 45 5.46 6.67 -7.50
N ASN A 46 5.33 5.93 -8.61
CA ASN A 46 4.13 5.96 -9.45
C ASN A 46 2.89 5.47 -8.73
N VAL A 47 3.02 4.42 -7.89
CA VAL A 47 1.91 3.92 -7.07
C VAL A 47 1.46 4.99 -6.06
N VAL A 48 2.42 5.63 -5.38
CA VAL A 48 2.12 6.72 -4.43
C VAL A 48 1.42 7.88 -5.12
N ALA A 49 1.95 8.36 -6.26
CA ALA A 49 1.36 9.47 -7.00
C ALA A 49 -0.08 9.18 -7.47
N ARG A 50 -0.33 7.96 -7.96
CA ARG A 50 -1.67 7.52 -8.38
C ARG A 50 -2.67 7.55 -7.21
N LEU A 51 -2.27 7.08 -6.04
CA LEU A 51 -3.13 7.04 -4.86
C LEU A 51 -3.39 8.43 -4.29
N TYR A 52 -2.39 9.31 -4.35
CA TYR A 52 -2.54 10.70 -3.94
C TYR A 52 -3.55 11.44 -4.82
N ASN A 53 -3.38 11.39 -6.15
CA ASN A 53 -4.28 12.06 -7.09
C ASN A 53 -5.74 11.57 -7.03
N LYS A 54 -5.98 10.30 -6.68
CA LYS A 54 -7.34 9.76 -6.54
C LYS A 54 -8.09 10.34 -5.34
N LYS A 55 -7.38 10.85 -4.33
CA LYS A 55 -7.98 11.40 -3.10
C LYS A 55 -8.24 12.91 -3.18
N ASP A 56 -7.59 13.60 -4.11
CA ASP A 56 -7.84 15.03 -4.40
C ASP A 56 -9.01 15.26 -5.38
N LEU A 57 -9.61 14.17 -5.89
CA LEU A 57 -10.84 14.15 -6.68
C LEU A 57 -12.05 13.77 -5.81
#